data_AF-A0A920U1P8-F1
#
_entry.id   AF-A0A920U1P8-F1
#
_cell.length_a   1.000
_cell.length_b   1.000
_cell.length_c   1.000
_cell.angle_alpha   90.00
_cell.angle_beta   90.00
_cell.angle_gamma   90.00
#
_symmetry.space_group_name_H-M   'P 1'
#
loop_
_entity.id
_entity.type
_entity.pdbx_description
1 polymer ?
#
loop_
_entity_poly.entity_id
_entity_poly.type
_entity_poly.pdbx_seq_one_letter_code
_entity_poly.pdbx_strand_id
1 'polypeptide(L)'
;MNGKRLGVQRATTHQCSAEKLYPGAELVLYGTQEEVWQDLASGRLDAQLSDSLQAYEGFLALEAGKGFDFLGGAIDDVECQGGWCWICSS
;
A
#
# COMPACT_ATOMS: atom_id res chain seq x y z
N MET A 1 8.66 -1.93 -8.01
CA MET A 1 8.74 -0.89 -6.95
C MET A 1 10.15 -0.35 -6.70
N ASN A 2 11.17 -0.69 -7.48
CA ASN A 2 12.50 -0.13 -7.24
C ASN A 2 12.51 1.40 -7.43
N GLY A 3 13.01 2.13 -6.43
CA GLY A 3 13.05 3.59 -6.41
C GLY A 3 11.67 4.26 -6.26
N LYS A 4 10.62 3.49 -5.96
CA LYS A 4 9.28 4.00 -5.67
C LYS A 4 9.07 4.15 -4.17
N ARG A 5 8.35 5.19 -3.76
CA ARG A 5 7.97 5.40 -2.36
C ARG A 5 6.74 4.58 -2.04
N LEU A 6 6.91 3.61 -1.14
CA LEU A 6 5.88 2.68 -0.72
C LEU A 6 5.46 2.99 0.72
N GLY A 7 4.23 3.48 0.89
CA GLY A 7 3.68 3.74 2.21
C GLY A 7 3.07 2.50 2.83
N VAL A 8 3.39 2.25 4.10
CA VAL A 8 2.88 1.09 4.83
C VAL A 8 2.61 1.46 6.28
N GLN A 9 1.50 0.94 6.85
CA GLN A 9 1.26 1.06 8.27
C GLN A 9 2.30 0.23 9.05
N ARG A 10 3.02 0.87 9.97
CA ARG A 10 4.06 0.22 10.79
C ARG A 10 3.47 -0.83 11.74
N ALA A 11 4.31 -1.77 12.16
CA ALA A 11 3.97 -2.84 13.11
C ALA A 11 2.79 -3.73 12.63
N THR A 12 2.69 -3.91 11.31
CA THR A 12 1.70 -4.79 10.68
C THR A 12 2.38 -5.88 9.86
N THR A 13 1.63 -6.90 9.48
CA THR A 13 2.02 -7.89 8.48
C THR A 13 2.36 -7.23 7.14
N HIS A 14 1.69 -6.13 6.79
CA HIS A 14 2.02 -5.36 5.59
C HIS A 14 3.46 -4.85 5.60
N GLN A 15 3.97 -4.39 6.76
CA GLN A 15 5.37 -3.97 6.88
C GLN A 15 6.34 -5.14 6.60
N CYS A 16 6.09 -6.30 7.23
CA CYS A 16 6.88 -7.53 7.00
C CYS A 16 6.96 -7.89 5.51
N SER A 17 5.80 -7.91 4.84
CA SER A 17 5.70 -8.24 3.42
C SER A 17 6.40 -7.20 2.55
N ALA A 18 6.22 -5.92 2.84
CA ALA A 18 6.78 -4.83 2.05
C ALA A 18 8.32 -4.80 2.11
N GLU A 19 8.90 -5.03 3.30
CA GLU A 19 10.35 -5.14 3.49
C GLU A 19 10.95 -6.34 2.74
N LYS A 20 10.25 -7.48 2.70
CA LYS A 20 10.73 -8.70 2.01
C LYS A 20 10.56 -8.65 0.50
N LEU A 21 9.38 -8.26 0.02
CA LEU A 21 9.01 -8.35 -1.39
C LEU A 21 9.57 -7.17 -2.21
N TYR A 22 9.80 -6.02 -1.58
CA TYR A 22 10.24 -4.81 -2.27
C TYR A 22 11.46 -4.16 -1.60
N PRO A 23 12.59 -4.88 -1.49
CA PRO A 23 13.80 -4.34 -0.88
C PRO A 23 14.41 -3.14 -1.63
N GLY A 24 14.00 -2.91 -2.89
CA GLY A 24 14.40 -1.73 -3.66
C GLY A 24 13.45 -0.54 -3.58
N ALA A 25 12.32 -0.66 -2.88
CA ALA A 25 11.40 0.45 -2.64
C ALA A 25 11.89 1.30 -1.46
N GLU A 26 11.56 2.59 -1.48
CA GLU A 26 11.70 3.45 -0.31
C GLU A 26 10.47 3.25 0.59
N LEU A 27 10.64 2.47 1.65
CA LEU A 27 9.58 2.20 2.63
C LEU A 27 9.37 3.40 3.53
N VAL A 28 8.15 3.94 3.50
CA VAL A 28 7.72 5.02 4.38
C VAL A 28 6.69 4.46 5.36
N LEU A 29 7.05 4.45 6.64
CA LEU A 29 6.25 3.83 7.69
C LEU A 29 5.38 4.85 8.41
N TYR A 30 4.09 4.55 8.50
CA TYR A 30 3.09 5.44 9.11
C TYR A 30 2.48 4.84 10.38
N GLY A 31 1.89 5.71 11.22
CA GLY A 31 1.20 5.28 12.43
C GLY A 31 -0.18 4.70 12.12
N THR A 32 -0.90 5.32 11.17
CA THR A 32 -2.24 4.89 10.76
C THR A 32 -2.36 4.74 9.24
N GLN A 33 -3.38 4.00 8.82
CA GLN A 33 -3.68 3.82 7.40
C GLN A 33 -4.19 5.11 6.74
N GLU A 34 -4.88 5.99 7.47
CA GLU A 34 -5.34 7.28 6.92
C GLU A 34 -4.18 8.19 6.53
N GLU A 35 -3.09 8.20 7.31
CA GLU A 35 -1.88 8.96 6.97
C GLU A 35 -1.28 8.47 5.64
N VAL A 36 -1.27 7.15 5.42
CA VAL A 36 -0.83 6.54 4.16
C VAL A 36 -1.69 7.01 2.99
N TRP A 37 -3.02 7.01 3.13
CA TRP A 37 -3.94 7.45 2.09
C TRP A 37 -3.82 8.94 1.77
N GLN A 38 -3.62 9.79 2.79
CA GLN A 38 -3.41 11.23 2.60
C GLN A 38 -2.12 11.50 1.82
N ASP A 39 -1.04 10.80 2.17
CA ASP A 39 0.23 10.93 1.47
C ASP A 39 0.16 10.39 0.05
N LEU A 40 -0.57 9.29 -0.17
CA LEU A 40 -0.82 8.74 -1.50
C LEU A 40 -1.62 9.71 -2.38
N ALA A 41 -2.74 10.24 -1.89
CA ALA A 41 -3.55 11.23 -2.63
C ALA A 41 -2.78 12.52 -2.93
N SER A 42 -1.84 12.91 -2.07
CA SER A 42 -1.00 14.09 -2.28
C SER A 42 0.16 13.87 -3.27
N GLY A 43 0.38 12.63 -3.74
CA GLY A 43 1.52 12.27 -4.59
C GLY A 43 2.85 12.18 -3.83
N ARG A 44 2.83 12.15 -2.49
CA ARG A 44 4.01 11.88 -1.66
C ARG A 44 4.36 10.40 -1.61
N LEU A 45 3.45 9.52 -2.01
CA LEU A 45 3.71 8.10 -2.21
C LEU A 45 3.38 7.72 -3.65
N ASP A 46 4.09 6.72 -4.16
CA ASP A 46 3.80 6.11 -5.46
C ASP A 46 2.84 4.92 -5.31
N ALA A 47 2.90 4.23 -4.18
CA ALA A 47 2.10 3.06 -3.87
C ALA A 47 1.86 2.90 -2.37
N GLN A 48 0.87 2.09 -2.02
CA GLN A 48 0.65 1.64 -0.65
C GLN A 48 0.20 0.18 -0.58
N LEU A 49 0.39 -0.44 0.59
CA LEU A 49 -0.05 -1.80 0.88
C LEU A 49 -1.07 -1.82 2.02
N SER A 50 -2.24 -2.39 1.74
CA SER A 50 -3.30 -2.65 2.73
C SER A 50 -4.17 -3.85 2.33
N ASP A 51 -5.14 -4.21 3.18
CA ASP A 51 -6.22 -5.12 2.82
C ASP A 51 -7.03 -4.59 1.63
N SER A 52 -7.49 -5.49 0.74
CA SER A 52 -8.26 -5.12 -0.46
C SER A 52 -9.59 -4.44 -0.14
N LEU A 53 -10.34 -4.97 0.84
CA LEU A 53 -11.60 -4.36 1.25
C LEU A 53 -11.38 -2.97 1.86
N GLN A 54 -10.36 -2.83 2.71
CA GLN A 54 -10.02 -1.58 3.37
C GLN A 54 -9.52 -0.52 2.36
N ALA A 55 -8.72 -0.93 1.38
CA ALA A 55 -8.29 -0.12 0.26
C ALA A 55 -9.48 0.39 -0.57
N TYR A 56 -10.45 -0.49 -0.85
CA TYR A 56 -11.62 -0.12 -1.62
C TYR A 56 -12.51 0.87 -0.87
N GLU A 57 -12.94 0.52 0.33
CA GLU A 57 -13.88 1.33 1.13
C GLU A 57 -13.24 2.63 1.64
N GLY A 58 -11.97 2.57 2.04
CA GLY A 58 -11.25 3.70 2.65
C GLY A 58 -10.56 4.64 1.68
N PHE A 59 -10.39 4.26 0.41
CA PHE A 59 -9.65 5.07 -0.55
C PHE A 59 -10.24 5.05 -1.97
N LEU A 60 -10.30 3.88 -2.63
CA LEU A 60 -10.65 3.79 -4.06
C LEU A 60 -12.10 4.21 -4.36
N ALA A 61 -13.02 3.97 -3.42
CA ALA A 61 -14.41 4.40 -3.55
C ALA A 61 -14.60 5.92 -3.34
N LEU A 62 -13.57 6.63 -2.87
CA LEU A 62 -13.61 8.06 -2.58
C LEU A 62 -13.04 8.89 -3.73
N GLU A 63 -13.31 10.20 -3.73
CA GLU A 63 -12.70 11.12 -4.71
C GLU A 63 -11.17 11.09 -4.67
N ALA A 64 -10.57 10.89 -3.49
CA ALA A 64 -9.14 10.80 -3.31
C ALA A 64 -8.50 9.60 -4.03
N GLY A 65 -9.26 8.53 -4.25
CA GLY A 65 -8.82 7.34 -4.98
C GLY A 65 -8.96 7.45 -6.50
N LYS A 66 -9.49 8.55 -7.04
CA LYS A 66 -9.58 8.73 -8.49
C LYS A 66 -8.19 8.82 -9.10
N GLY A 67 -7.90 7.96 -10.09
CA GLY A 67 -6.57 7.86 -10.70
C GLY A 67 -5.66 6.87 -9.99
N PHE A 68 -6.19 6.10 -9.04
CA PHE A 68 -5.51 4.97 -8.43
C PHE A 68 -6.28 3.69 -8.74
N ASP A 69 -5.56 2.58 -8.80
CA ASP A 69 -6.15 1.26 -8.97
C ASP A 69 -5.38 0.23 -8.14
N PHE A 70 -5.99 -0.94 -7.97
CA PHE A 70 -5.30 -2.08 -7.44
C PHE A 70 -4.15 -2.50 -8.35
N LEU A 71 -2.94 -2.68 -7.80
CA LEU A 71 -1.76 -3.09 -8.56
C LEU A 71 -1.29 -4.49 -8.13
N GLY A 72 -1.15 -5.37 -9.11
CA GLY A 72 -0.87 -6.78 -8.85
C GLY A 72 -2.13 -7.55 -8.43
N GLY A 73 -2.18 -8.83 -8.81
CA GLY A 73 -3.17 -9.75 -8.22
C GLY A 73 -2.91 -9.92 -6.72
N ALA A 74 -3.84 -10.56 -6.01
CA ALA A 74 -3.66 -10.91 -4.61
C ALA A 74 -2.27 -11.56 -4.40
N ILE A 75 -1.41 -10.91 -3.62
CA ILE A 75 -0.13 -11.50 -3.25
C ILE A 75 -0.40 -12.40 -2.05
N ASP A 76 -0.37 -13.71 -2.28
CA ASP A 76 -0.31 -14.71 -1.23
C ASP A 76 1.14 -14.77 -0.70
N ASP A 77 1.42 -13.97 0.34
CA ASP A 77 2.65 -14.13 1.11
C ASP A 77 2.40 -15.15 2.22
N VAL A 78 2.80 -16.41 1.97
CA VAL A 78 2.66 -17.54 2.91
C VAL A 78 3.55 -17.38 4.14
N GLU A 79 4.57 -16.52 4.10
CA GLU A 79 5.55 -16.34 5.17
C GLU A 79 5.16 -15.23 6.15
N CYS A 80 4.54 -14.14 5.68
CA CYS A 80 3.93 -13.10 6.52
C CYS A 80 2.39 -13.29 6.69
N GLN A 81 1.83 -14.38 6.14
CA GLN A 81 0.44 -14.91 6.17
C GLN A 81 -0.69 -13.86 6.06
N GLY A 82 -1.06 -13.55 4.80
CA GLY A 82 -2.34 -12.93 4.43
C GLY A 82 -2.38 -12.63 2.93
N GLY A 83 -3.57 -12.63 2.31
CA GLY A 83 -3.74 -12.23 0.90
C GLY A 83 -3.88 -10.71 0.80
N TRP A 84 -2.92 -10.04 0.18
CA TRP A 84 -2.85 -8.57 0.16
C TRP A 84 -3.02 -7.98 -1.24
N CYS A 85 -3.51 -6.74 -1.33
CA CYS A 85 -3.70 -6.02 -2.59
C CYS A 85 -3.04 -4.63 -2.53
N TRP A 86 -2.29 -4.25 -3.57
CA TRP A 86 -1.60 -2.95 -3.61
C TRP A 86 -2.50 -1.89 -4.20
N ILE A 87 -2.32 -0.62 -3.85
CA ILE A 87 -2.86 0.49 -4.62
C ILE A 87 -1.71 1.28 -5.24
N CYS A 88 -1.80 1.63 -6.52
CA CYS A 88 -0.83 2.48 -7.21
C CYS A 88 -1.53 3.59 -8.00
N SER A 89 -0.84 4.73 -8.18
CA SER A 89 -1.31 5.74 -9.13
C SER A 89 -1.16 5.19 -10.55
N SER A 90 -2.14 5.45 -11.41
CA SER A 90 -2.08 5.14 -12.84
C SER A 90 -0.89 5.79 -13.53
#